data_AF-A0A847F967-F1
#
_entry.id   AF-A0A847F967-F1
#
_cell.length_a   1.000
_cell.length_b   1.000
_cell.length_c   1.000
_cell.angle_alpha   90.00
_cell.angle_beta   90.00
_cell.angle_gamma   90.00
#
_symmetry.space_group_name_H-M   'P 1'
#
loop_
_entity.id
_entity.type
_entity.pdbx_description
1 polymer ?
#
loop_
_entity_poly.entity_id
_entity_poly.type
_entity_poly.pdbx_seq_one_letter_code
_entity_poly.pdbx_strand_id
1 'polypeptide(L)' 'MSILSKCPLCNGTGKVAKSIPLGANPRAPLTRSEKMGTRICPECNGTGSIGIK' A
#
# COMPACT_ATOMS: atom_id res chain seq x y z
N MET A 1 -18.65 -2.52 20.81
CA MET A 1 -17.20 -2.60 20.53
C MET A 1 -17.00 -2.57 19.02
N SER A 2 -16.27 -1.59 18.49
CA SER A 2 -15.80 -1.64 17.10
C SER A 2 -14.54 -2.50 17.07
N ILE A 3 -14.60 -3.69 16.45
CA ILE A 3 -13.41 -4.55 16.33
C ILE A 3 -12.57 -3.99 15.19
N LEU A 4 -11.50 -3.27 15.55
CA LEU A 4 -10.54 -2.74 14.60
C LEU A 4 -9.53 -3.84 14.27
N SER A 5 -9.80 -4.59 13.20
CA SER A 5 -8.90 -5.65 12.73
C SER A 5 -7.83 -5.07 11.80
N LYS A 6 -6.61 -5.59 11.87
CA LYS A 6 -5.56 -5.27 10.89
C LYS A 6 -6.05 -5.67 9.50
N CYS A 7 -5.86 -4.78 8.52
CA CYS A 7 -6.23 -5.08 7.15
C CYS A 7 -5.37 -6.24 6.62
N PRO A 8 -5.96 -7.37 6.19
CA PRO A 8 -5.22 -8.55 5.77
C PRO A 8 -4.39 -8.32 4.51
N LEU A 9 -4.84 -7.40 3.64
CA LEU A 9 -4.17 -7.09 2.36
C LEU A 9 -2.84 -6.36 2.56
N CYS A 10 -2.77 -5.42 3.51
CA CYS A 10 -1.56 -4.64 3.80
C CYS A 10 -0.93 -4.96 5.15
N ASN A 11 -1.47 -5.94 5.87
CA ASN A 11 -1.04 -6.38 7.20
C ASN A 11 -0.82 -5.22 8.21
N GLY A 12 -1.70 -4.22 8.22
CA GLY A 12 -1.56 -3.06 9.13
C GLY A 12 -0.80 -1.85 8.58
N THR A 13 -0.11 -1.95 7.44
CA THR A 13 0.77 -0.86 6.95
C THR A 13 0.06 0.26 6.19
N GLY A 14 -1.19 0.04 5.77
CA GLY A 14 -1.95 0.99 4.94
C GLY A 14 -1.47 1.10 3.49
N LYS A 15 -0.41 0.39 3.11
CA LYS A 15 0.18 0.43 1.76
C LYS A 15 0.42 -0.99 1.25
N VAL A 16 0.27 -1.19 -0.06
CA VAL A 16 0.57 -2.46 -0.73
C VAL A 16 1.60 -2.23 -1.82
N ALA A 17 2.40 -3.23 -2.13
CA ALA A 17 3.38 -3.13 -3.20
C ALA A 17 2.67 -2.79 -4.53
N LYS A 18 3.10 -1.72 -5.20
CA LYS A 18 2.70 -1.40 -6.55
C LYS A 18 3.56 -2.24 -7.49
N SER A 19 2.92 -2.96 -8.41
CA SER A 19 3.63 -3.63 -9.50
C SER A 19 4.43 -2.58 -10.27
N ILE A 20 5.75 -2.62 -10.14
CA ILE A 20 6.64 -1.78 -10.93
C ILE A 20 6.60 -2.35 -12.36
N PRO A 21 6.28 -1.54 -13.39
CA PRO A 21 6.24 -2.02 -14.76
C PRO A 21 7.60 -2.60 -15.15
N LEU A 22 7.59 -3.77 -15.81
CA LEU A 22 8.78 -4.39 -16.40
C LEU A 22 9.35 -3.43 -17.44
N GLY A 23 10.43 -2.73 -17.10
CA GLY A 23 11.00 -1.63 -17.91
C GLY A 23 11.18 -0.32 -17.14
N ALA A 24 10.73 -0.23 -15.88
CA ALA A 24 11.04 0.90 -15.03
C ALA A 24 12.56 1.04 -14.86
N ASN A 25 13.11 2.20 -15.21
CA ASN A 25 14.54 2.43 -15.15
C ASN A 25 15.05 2.34 -13.69
N PRO A 26 15.92 1.36 -13.36
CA PRO A 26 16.43 1.18 -12.00
C PRO A 26 17.32 2.35 -11.55
N ARG A 27 17.83 3.17 -12.48
CA ARG A 27 18.59 4.41 -12.20
C ARG A 27 17.75 5.67 -12.12
N ALA A 28 16.42 5.60 -12.31
CA ALA A 28 15.57 6.77 -12.15
C ALA A 28 15.72 7.35 -10.72
N PRO A 29 15.74 8.67 -10.55
CA PRO A 29 15.82 9.26 -9.21
C PRO A 29 14.63 8.81 -8.34
N LEU A 30 14.90 8.56 -7.05
CA LEU A 30 13.89 8.13 -6.05
C LEU A 30 12.77 9.16 -5.84
N THR A 31 12.93 10.37 -6.37
CA THR A 31 11.92 11.43 -6.40
C THR A 31 10.75 11.11 -7.33
N ARG A 32 10.91 10.18 -8.29
CA ARG A 32 9.77 9.70 -9.07
C ARG A 32 8.89 8.81 -8.21
N SER A 33 7.65 9.23 -8.01
CA SER A 33 6.61 8.51 -7.26
C SER A 33 6.40 7.07 -7.74
N GLU A 34 6.75 6.78 -9.00
CA GLU A 34 6.70 5.44 -9.58
C GLU A 34 7.72 4.46 -8.99
N LYS A 35 8.84 4.96 -8.45
CA LYS A 35 9.88 4.16 -7.81
C LYS A 35 9.53 3.74 -6.39
N MET A 36 8.57 4.42 -5.75
CA MET A 36 8.20 4.15 -4.35
C MET A 36 7.56 2.76 -4.18
N GLY A 37 7.28 2.03 -5.27
CA GLY A 37 6.96 0.60 -5.28
C GLY A 37 5.76 0.24 -4.42
N THR A 38 4.99 1.21 -3.97
CA THR A 38 3.91 1.07 -3.00
C THR A 38 2.77 2.00 -3.40
N ARG A 39 1.55 1.50 -3.29
CA ARG A 39 0.30 2.23 -3.48
C ARG A 39 -0.51 2.14 -2.20
N ILE A 40 -1.45 3.05 -2.03
CA ILE A 40 -2.40 2.99 -0.92
C ILE A 40 -3.15 1.65 -1.00
N CYS A 41 -3.29 0.99 0.15
CA CYS A 41 -4.05 -0.24 0.25
C CYS A 41 -5.53 0.07 -0.03
N PRO A 42 -6.14 -0.51 -1.09
CA PRO A 42 -7.53 -0.20 -1.45
C PRO A 42 -8.53 -0.72 -0.40
N GLU A 43 -8.22 -1.83 0.26
CA GLU A 43 -9.10 -2.48 1.23
C GLU A 43 -9.32 -1.65 2.50
N CYS A 44 -8.26 -1.03 3.02
CA CYS A 44 -8.35 -0.15 4.18
C CYS A 44 -8.21 1.33 3.83
N ASN A 45 -8.17 1.68 2.54
CA ASN A 45 -7.98 3.03 2.04
C ASN A 45 -6.84 3.82 2.75
N GLY A 46 -5.75 3.13 3.10
CA GLY A 46 -4.60 3.75 3.77
C GLY A 46 -4.58 3.74 5.29
N THR A 47 -5.66 3.35 5.98
CA THR A 47 -5.73 3.37 7.45
C THR A 47 -4.98 2.20 8.11
N GLY A 48 -4.64 1.16 7.34
CA GLY A 48 -4.03 -0.07 7.85
C GLY A 48 -4.98 -1.00 8.59
N SER A 49 -6.22 -0.57 8.82
CA SER A 49 -7.20 -1.32 9.61
C SER A 49 -8.60 -1.22 9.00
N ILE A 50 -9.36 -2.31 9.13
CA ILE A 50 -10.75 -2.39 8.68
C ILE A 50 -11.61 -2.60 9.92
N GLY A 51 -12.59 -1.73 10.09
CA GLY A 51 -13.62 -1.90 11.10
C GLY A 51 -14.72 -2.79 10.53
N ILE A 52 -14.92 -3.96 11.13
CA ILE A 52 -16.16 -4.72 10.95
C ILE A 52 -17.19 -4.08 11.89
N LYS A 53 -18.25 -3.52 11.30
CA LYS A 53 -19.37 -2.91 12.02
C LYS A 53 -20.45 -3.95 12.29
#